data_AF-A0A843GET0-F1
#
_entry.id   AF-A0A843GET0-F1
#
_cell.length_a   1.000
_cell.length_b   1.000
_cell.length_c   1.000
_cell.angle_alpha   90.00
_cell.angle_beta   90.00
_cell.angle_gamma   90.00
#
_symmetry.space_group_name_H-M   'P 1'
#
loop_
_entity.id
_entity.type
_entity.pdbx_description
1 polymer ?
#
loop_
_entity_poly.entity_id
_entity_poly.type
_entity_poly.pdbx_seq_one_letter_code
_entity_poly.pdbx_strand_id
1 'polypeptide(L)'
;EEMEDDLRLYPIEEGLEDDIIDYINGKELDDNEKWDLENRLEDFFYGAKLKCRKPTYYFTDGFEFYVTEIYIDFRILEHVKKSFPKFHQLSVSSEMDQGFSTLSVKLTL
;
A
#
# COMPACT_ATOMS: atom_id res chain seq x y z
N GLU A 1 6.43 30.87 -0.49
CA GLU A 1 5.21 30.52 0.27
C GLU A 1 4.14 29.84 -0.60
N GLU A 2 4.53 29.05 -1.61
CA GLU A 2 3.61 28.18 -2.40
C GLU A 2 4.07 26.71 -2.38
N MET A 3 4.87 26.31 -1.38
CA MET A 3 5.50 24.98 -1.31
C MET A 3 4.99 24.09 -0.17
N GLU A 4 4.08 24.59 0.67
CA GLU A 4 3.52 23.87 1.81
C GLU A 4 2.08 23.39 1.61
N ASP A 5 1.39 23.91 0.58
CA ASP A 5 0.10 23.37 0.17
C ASP A 5 0.30 22.11 -0.68
N ASP A 6 -0.55 21.11 -0.44
CA ASP A 6 -0.76 19.89 -1.24
C ASP A 6 -0.03 18.59 -0.88
N LEU A 7 0.13 18.29 0.41
CA LEU A 7 0.06 16.88 0.88
C LEU A 7 -1.12 16.72 1.84
N ARG A 8 -2.34 17.01 1.37
CA ARG A 8 -3.56 16.51 2.02
C ARG A 8 -3.64 15.01 1.81
N LEU A 9 -2.99 14.29 2.71
CA LEU A 9 -3.00 12.83 2.75
C LEU A 9 -4.27 12.38 3.45
N TYR A 10 -5.10 11.61 2.75
CA TYR A 10 -6.37 11.13 3.29
C TYR A 10 -6.12 10.08 4.38
N PRO A 11 -6.89 10.11 5.49
CA PRO A 11 -6.84 9.05 6.48
C PRO A 11 -7.30 7.73 5.85
N ILE A 12 -6.80 6.62 6.40
CA ILE A 12 -7.26 5.28 6.02
C ILE A 12 -8.75 5.13 6.35
N GLU A 13 -9.48 4.39 5.51
CA GLU A 13 -10.82 3.95 5.83
C GLU A 13 -10.83 3.09 7.09
N GLU A 14 -11.81 3.31 7.97
CA GLU A 14 -11.99 2.52 9.18
C GLU A 14 -12.23 1.04 8.81
N GLY A 15 -11.44 0.13 9.41
CA GLY A 15 -11.55 -1.32 9.16
C GLY A 15 -10.66 -1.86 8.05
N LEU A 16 -10.12 -1.03 7.13
CA LEU A 16 -9.28 -1.53 6.03
C LEU A 16 -8.05 -2.30 6.52
N GLU A 17 -7.36 -1.79 7.55
CA GLU A 17 -6.22 -2.50 8.14
C GLU A 17 -6.62 -3.87 8.71
N ASP A 18 -7.76 -3.94 9.40
CA ASP A 18 -8.27 -5.19 9.98
C ASP A 18 -8.69 -6.18 8.90
N ASP A 19 -9.34 -5.72 7.84
CA ASP A 19 -9.76 -6.57 6.72
C ASP A 19 -8.56 -7.20 5.99
N ILE A 20 -7.46 -6.43 5.83
CA ILE A 20 -6.21 -6.96 5.25
C ILE A 20 -5.61 -8.03 6.17
N ILE A 21 -5.58 -7.79 7.49
CA ILE A 21 -5.03 -8.73 8.47
C ILE A 21 -5.87 -10.01 8.50
N ASP A 22 -7.19 -9.88 8.52
CA ASP A 22 -8.13 -10.99 8.42
C ASP A 22 -7.86 -11.83 7.15
N TYR A 23 -7.67 -11.18 6.00
CA TYR A 23 -7.36 -11.85 4.74
C TYR A 23 -6.02 -12.58 4.79
N ILE A 24 -4.96 -11.92 5.30
CA ILE A 24 -3.63 -12.53 5.51
C ILE A 24 -3.72 -13.75 6.43
N ASN A 25 -4.57 -13.70 7.46
CA ASN A 25 -4.81 -14.78 8.40
C ASN A 25 -5.69 -15.92 7.85
N GLY A 26 -6.11 -15.84 6.59
CA GLY A 26 -6.83 -16.91 5.89
C GLY A 26 -8.35 -16.83 6.00
N LYS A 27 -8.92 -15.65 6.28
CA LYS A 27 -10.35 -15.41 6.06
C LYS A 27 -10.67 -15.61 4.58
N GLU A 28 -11.58 -16.53 4.29
CA GLU A 28 -12.08 -16.71 2.93
C GLU A 28 -12.91 -15.48 2.55
N LEU A 29 -12.51 -14.82 1.46
CA LEU A 29 -13.27 -13.75 0.83
C LEU A 29 -13.81 -14.29 -0.50
N ASP A 30 -15.05 -13.97 -0.81
CA ASP A 30 -15.57 -14.20 -2.16
C ASP A 30 -14.94 -13.23 -3.18
N ASP A 31 -15.21 -13.45 -4.47
CA ASP A 31 -14.62 -12.63 -5.54
C ASP A 31 -15.01 -11.14 -5.44
N ASN A 32 -16.20 -10.82 -4.93
CA ASN A 32 -16.66 -9.44 -4.75
C ASN A 32 -15.98 -8.79 -3.55
N GLU A 33 -15.87 -9.51 -2.42
CA GLU A 33 -15.19 -9.04 -1.22
C GLU A 33 -13.71 -8.80 -1.47
N LYS A 34 -13.06 -9.70 -2.22
CA LYS A 34 -11.66 -9.53 -2.62
C LYS A 34 -11.49 -8.32 -3.55
N TRP A 35 -12.39 -8.16 -4.51
CA TRP A 35 -12.36 -7.01 -5.43
C TRP A 35 -12.57 -5.68 -4.69
N ASP A 36 -13.48 -5.66 -3.71
CA ASP A 36 -13.73 -4.51 -2.83
C ASP A 36 -12.50 -4.16 -2.00
N LEU A 37 -11.87 -5.15 -1.35
CA LEU A 37 -10.63 -4.95 -0.58
C LEU A 37 -9.50 -4.37 -1.44
N GLU A 38 -9.29 -4.90 -2.66
CA GLU A 38 -8.26 -4.38 -3.57
C GLU A 38 -8.55 -2.95 -4.04
N ASN A 39 -9.82 -2.57 -4.22
CA ASN A 39 -10.20 -1.21 -4.59
C ASN A 39 -10.04 -0.22 -3.44
N ARG A 40 -10.46 -0.58 -2.23
CA ARG A 40 -10.29 0.26 -1.04
C ARG A 40 -8.82 0.54 -0.77
N LEU A 41 -7.97 -0.46 -0.97
CA LEU A 41 -6.51 -0.32 -0.89
C LEU A 41 -5.94 0.58 -2.02
N GLU A 42 -6.44 0.43 -3.25
CA GLU A 42 -6.06 1.30 -4.37
C GLU A 42 -6.47 2.77 -4.12
N ASP A 43 -7.69 3.00 -3.67
CA ASP A 43 -8.22 4.33 -3.34
C ASP A 43 -7.41 5.00 -2.24
N PHE A 44 -6.99 4.23 -1.22
CA PHE A 44 -6.08 4.72 -0.19
C PHE A 44 -4.75 5.17 -0.77
N PHE A 45 -4.09 4.35 -1.60
CA PHE A 45 -2.81 4.72 -2.20
C PHE A 45 -2.94 5.90 -3.15
N TYR A 46 -3.99 5.94 -3.96
CA TYR A 46 -4.28 7.07 -4.83
C TYR A 46 -4.49 8.36 -4.03
N GLY A 47 -5.25 8.29 -2.93
CA GLY A 47 -5.45 9.38 -1.98
C GLY A 47 -4.14 9.83 -1.30
N ALA A 48 -3.21 8.89 -1.06
CA ALA A 48 -1.87 9.18 -0.57
C ALA A 48 -0.91 9.73 -1.66
N LYS A 49 -1.40 9.93 -2.89
CA LYS A 49 -0.62 10.32 -4.07
C LYS A 49 0.44 9.28 -4.47
N LEU A 50 0.22 8.01 -4.13
CA LEU A 50 1.09 6.89 -4.50
C LEU A 50 0.42 6.05 -5.59
N LYS A 51 0.98 6.04 -6.80
CA LYS A 51 0.47 5.20 -7.88
C LYS A 51 1.02 3.79 -7.76
N CYS A 52 0.13 2.82 -7.55
CA CYS A 52 0.47 1.41 -7.39
C CYS A 52 -0.02 0.59 -8.59
N ARG A 53 0.67 -0.51 -8.88
CA ARG A 53 0.28 -1.49 -9.88
C ARG A 53 -0.49 -2.62 -9.20
N LYS A 54 -1.65 -2.97 -9.74
CA LYS A 54 -2.41 -4.15 -9.35
C LYS A 54 -1.81 -5.45 -9.95
N PRO A 55 -1.98 -6.61 -9.28
CA PRO A 55 -2.62 -6.78 -7.97
C PRO A 55 -1.69 -6.46 -6.80
N THR A 56 -2.27 -6.29 -5.61
CA THR A 56 -1.52 -6.36 -4.35
C THR A 56 -1.24 -7.82 -4.02
N TYR A 57 -0.03 -8.11 -3.57
CA TYR A 57 0.40 -9.45 -3.20
C TYR A 57 0.33 -9.61 -1.69
N TYR A 58 -0.33 -10.67 -1.24
CA TYR A 58 -0.51 -10.97 0.18
C TYR A 58 0.33 -12.17 0.57
N PHE A 59 0.97 -12.08 1.74
CA PHE A 59 1.83 -13.08 2.33
C PHE A 59 1.40 -13.32 3.77
N THR A 60 1.87 -14.41 4.38
CA THR A 60 1.58 -14.73 5.78
C THR A 60 2.07 -13.67 6.77
N ASP A 61 3.07 -12.89 6.38
CA ASP A 61 3.73 -11.88 7.22
C ASP A 61 3.43 -10.45 6.79
N GLY A 62 2.55 -10.22 5.81
CA GLY A 62 2.33 -8.88 5.29
C GLY A 62 1.74 -8.82 3.89
N PHE A 63 1.83 -7.64 3.27
CA PHE A 63 1.44 -7.45 1.88
C PHE A 63 2.44 -6.54 1.15
N GLU A 64 2.52 -6.71 -0.17
CA GLU A 64 3.43 -5.99 -1.06
C GLU A 64 2.68 -5.45 -2.27
N PHE A 65 3.08 -4.27 -2.70
CA PHE A 65 2.59 -3.67 -3.93
C PHE A 65 3.75 -3.02 -4.69
N TYR A 66 3.64 -3.00 -6.01
CA TYR A 66 4.62 -2.33 -6.86
C TYR A 66 4.17 -0.90 -7.11
N VAL A 67 5.09 0.06 -7.04
CA VAL A 67 4.81 1.44 -7.42
C VAL A 67 5.16 1.67 -8.89
N THR A 68 4.40 2.54 -9.56
CA THR A 68 4.67 2.88 -10.96
C THR A 68 5.71 3.99 -11.12
N GLU A 69 5.97 4.73 -10.04
CA GLU A 69 6.86 5.89 -10.07
C GLU A 69 8.26 5.53 -9.54
N ILE A 70 9.29 6.00 -10.23
CA ILE A 70 10.70 5.76 -9.86
C ILE A 70 11.17 6.64 -8.69
N TYR A 71 10.42 7.67 -8.34
CA TYR A 71 10.67 8.55 -7.20
C TYR A 71 9.45 8.53 -6.29
N ILE A 72 9.66 8.24 -5.02
CA ILE A 72 8.62 8.31 -3.99
C ILE A 72 9.04 9.34 -2.95
N ASP A 73 8.17 10.31 -2.66
CA ASP A 73 8.40 11.22 -1.54
C ASP A 73 8.35 10.43 -0.23
N PHE A 74 9.39 10.55 0.59
CA PHE A 74 9.47 9.86 1.88
C PHE A 74 8.26 10.16 2.80
N ARG A 75 7.67 11.36 2.70
CA ARG A 75 6.47 11.75 3.48
C ARG A 75 5.26 10.88 3.13
N ILE A 76 5.15 10.42 1.88
CA ILE A 76 4.10 9.50 1.45
C ILE A 76 4.32 8.12 2.10
N LEU A 77 5.55 7.62 2.12
CA LEU A 77 5.88 6.35 2.79
C LEU A 77 5.65 6.43 4.30
N GLU A 78 5.98 7.56 4.92
CA GLU A 78 5.70 7.80 6.34
C GLU A 78 4.18 7.79 6.62
N HIS A 79 3.39 8.42 5.75
CA HIS A 79 1.92 8.39 5.83
C HIS A 79 1.35 6.99 5.70
N VAL A 80 1.82 6.22 4.71
CA VAL A 80 1.42 4.81 4.53
C VAL A 80 1.75 4.03 5.81
N LYS A 81 2.97 4.13 6.33
CA LYS A 81 3.36 3.43 7.56
C LYS A 81 2.52 3.83 8.79
N LYS A 82 2.16 5.11 8.93
CA LYS A 82 1.31 5.62 10.03
C LYS A 82 -0.14 5.16 9.89
N SER A 83 -0.62 4.98 8.66
CA SER A 83 -1.98 4.52 8.35
C SER A 83 -2.18 3.03 8.62
N PHE A 84 -1.09 2.25 8.65
CA PHE A 84 -1.08 0.82 8.98
C PHE A 84 -0.25 0.56 10.26
N PRO A 85 -0.74 0.98 11.45
CA PRO A 85 -0.01 0.85 12.71
C PRO A 85 0.25 -0.59 13.17
N LYS A 86 -0.59 -1.56 12.82
CA LYS A 86 -0.44 -2.98 13.18
C LYS A 86 0.65 -3.69 12.38
N PHE A 87 1.04 -3.13 11.23
CA PHE A 87 2.18 -3.59 10.45
C PHE A 87 3.46 -2.96 10.99
N HIS A 88 4.30 -3.69 11.71
CA HIS A 88 5.45 -3.11 12.42
C HIS A 88 6.52 -2.50 11.50
N GLN A 89 6.64 -2.93 10.24
CA GLN A 89 7.71 -2.50 9.33
C GLN A 89 7.19 -2.19 7.92
N LEU A 90 7.79 -1.16 7.31
CA LEU A 90 7.67 -0.86 5.89
C LEU A 90 9.05 -0.99 5.26
N SER A 91 9.18 -1.79 4.22
CA SER A 91 10.41 -1.93 3.44
C SER A 91 10.16 -1.53 1.98
N VAL A 92 11.15 -0.87 1.39
CA VAL A 92 11.17 -0.54 -0.04
C VAL A 92 12.31 -1.34 -0.68
N SER A 93 11.98 -2.11 -1.70
CA SER A 93 12.94 -2.87 -2.51
C SER A 93 12.89 -2.41 -3.95
N SER A 94 14.02 -2.55 -4.64
CA SER A 94 14.08 -2.40 -6.09
C SER A 94 14.60 -3.68 -6.70
N GLU A 95 13.92 -4.13 -7.74
CA GLU A 95 14.39 -5.23 -8.59
C GLU A 95 14.63 -4.68 -10.00
N MET A 96 15.68 -5.18 -10.66
CA MET A 96 15.92 -4.92 -12.08
C MET A 96 15.68 -6.21 -12.83
N ASP A 97 14.65 -6.23 -13.68
CA ASP A 97 14.39 -7.35 -14.58
C ASP A 97 14.36 -6.86 -16.03
N GLN A 98 15.14 -7.51 -16.89
CA GLN A 98 15.24 -7.23 -18.34
C GLN A 98 15.43 -5.73 -18.70
N GLY A 99 16.12 -4.97 -17.85
CA GLY A 99 16.37 -3.53 -18.08
C GLY A 99 15.26 -2.59 -17.58
N PHE A 100 14.23 -3.13 -16.93
CA PHE A 100 13.21 -2.36 -16.23
C PHE A 100 13.44 -2.43 -14.72
N SER A 101 13.48 -1.26 -14.08
CA SER A 101 13.51 -1.18 -12.61
C SER A 101 12.09 -1.13 -12.08
N THR A 102 11.75 -2.06 -11.20
CA THR A 102 10.54 -2.02 -10.39
C THR A 102 10.90 -1.61 -8.98
N LEU A 103 10.00 -0.85 -8.35
CA LEU A 103 10.06 -0.55 -6.93
C LEU A 103 8.87 -1.23 -6.28
N SER A 104 9.11 -1.97 -5.21
CA SER A 104 8.07 -2.58 -4.38
C SER A 104 8.11 -2.00 -2.98
N VAL A 105 6.94 -1.90 -2.38
CA VAL A 105 6.75 -1.51 -0.98
C VAL A 105 6.04 -2.66 -0.29
N LYS A 106 6.67 -3.19 0.76
CA LYS A 106 6.11 -4.25 1.59
C LYS A 106 5.83 -3.72 2.99
N LEU A 107 4.62 -3.94 3.49
CA LEU A 107 4.28 -3.78 4.90
C LEU A 107 4.24 -5.15 5.55
N THR A 108 4.96 -5.32 6.66
CA THR A 108 5.01 -6.56 7.43
C THR A 108 4.40 -6.40 8.82
N LEU A 109 3.66 -7.44 9.24
CA LEU A 109 2.94 -7.54 10.52
C LEU A 109 3.89 -7.52 11.70
#